data_AF-A0A0K9YIV6-F1
#
_entry.id   AF-A0A0K9YIV6-F1
#
_cell.length_a   1.000
_cell.length_b   1.000
_cell.length_c   1.000
_cell.angle_alpha   90.00
_cell.angle_beta   90.00
_cell.angle_gamma   90.00
#
_symmetry.space_group_name_H-M   'P 1'
#
loop_
_entity.id
_entity.type
_entity.pdbx_description
1 polymer ?
#
loop_
_entity_poly.entity_id
_entity_poly.type
_entity_poly.pdbx_seq_one_letter_code
_entity_poly.pdbx_strand_id
1 'polypeptide(L)'
;MDFLVKKYQPINEELVLFNEEHYLSVIKVHIADLETSKREALFNHLFEFASNDVDLEIDVSEEHNGIWYLQVLVPHVLTLPDVAAKRIGRGKEQLEAHLASQPVQLIQNLLSGEEIYTYVKRYNPNIEVVS
;
A
#
# COMPACT_ATOMS: atom_id res chain seq x y z
N MET A 1 26.48 11.34 -10.47
CA MET A 1 25.41 11.24 -9.45
C MET A 1 25.18 9.76 -9.26
N ASP A 2 25.52 9.23 -8.09
CA ASP A 2 25.12 7.86 -7.75
C ASP A 2 23.60 7.89 -7.61
N PHE A 3 22.91 7.30 -8.58
CA PHE A 3 21.50 6.97 -8.39
C PHE A 3 21.50 5.92 -7.28
N LEU A 4 21.02 6.28 -6.10
CA LEU A 4 20.77 5.32 -5.02
C LEU A 4 19.81 4.25 -5.57
N VAL A 5 20.38 3.10 -5.93
CA VAL A 5 19.64 1.94 -6.42
C VAL A 5 18.81 1.42 -5.26
N LYS A 6 17.49 1.56 -5.36
CA LYS A 6 16.55 1.01 -4.39
C LYS A 6 16.50 -0.50 -4.53
N LYS A 7 16.32 -1.22 -3.41
CA LYS A 7 16.21 -2.69 -3.39
C LYS A 7 14.76 -3.16 -3.27
N TYR A 8 14.46 -4.29 -3.89
CA TYR A 8 13.18 -4.98 -3.83
C TYR A 8 13.44 -6.42 -3.40
N GLN A 9 13.00 -6.81 -2.21
CA GLN A 9 13.10 -8.18 -1.73
C GLN A 9 11.72 -8.78 -1.51
N PRO A 10 11.26 -9.72 -2.37
CA PRO A 10 9.98 -10.38 -2.16
C PRO A 10 10.03 -11.24 -0.89
N ILE A 11 9.06 -11.06 0.00
CA ILE A 11 8.91 -11.87 1.22
C ILE A 11 7.89 -12.99 0.98
N ASN A 12 6.77 -12.65 0.35
CA ASN A 12 5.76 -13.59 -0.15
C ASN A 12 4.99 -12.94 -1.31
N GLU A 13 3.86 -13.52 -1.71
CA GLU A 13 3.06 -13.02 -2.84
C GLU A 13 2.49 -11.61 -2.62
N GLU A 14 2.19 -11.19 -1.39
CA GLU A 14 1.52 -9.91 -1.09
C GLU A 14 2.40 -8.91 -0.33
N LEU A 15 3.65 -9.29 -0.03
CA LEU A 15 4.56 -8.58 0.85
C LEU A 15 5.98 -8.52 0.28
N VAL A 16 6.53 -7.32 0.25
CA VAL A 16 7.92 -7.05 -0.14
C VAL A 16 8.62 -6.26 0.96
N LEU A 17 9.91 -6.48 1.17
CA LEU A 17 10.79 -5.54 1.85
C LEU A 17 11.35 -4.57 0.82
N PHE A 18 10.92 -3.31 0.89
CA PHE A 18 11.35 -2.25 -0.01
C PHE A 18 12.47 -1.43 0.65
N ASN A 19 13.57 -1.32 -0.09
CA ASN A 19 14.76 -0.54 0.25
C ASN A 19 15.36 -0.79 1.65
N GLU A 20 15.18 -2.00 2.21
CA GLU A 20 15.58 -2.33 3.59
C GLU A 20 14.97 -1.39 4.67
N GLU A 21 13.94 -0.62 4.30
CA GLU A 21 13.32 0.41 5.14
C GLU A 21 11.93 -0.02 5.62
N HIS A 22 11.11 -0.53 4.71
CA HIS A 22 9.72 -0.86 5.00
C HIS A 22 9.29 -2.18 4.36
N TYR A 23 8.55 -2.98 5.11
CA TYR A 23 7.69 -3.99 4.53
C TYR A 23 6.46 -3.31 3.94
N LEU A 24 6.14 -3.63 2.70
CA LEU A 24 5.12 -2.98 1.89
C LEU A 24 4.12 -4.00 1.36
N SER A 25 2.84 -3.70 1.53
CA SER A 25 1.72 -4.32 0.83
C SER A 25 0.87 -3.22 0.18
N VAL A 26 0.28 -3.48 -0.98
CA VAL A 26 -0.40 -2.43 -1.77
C VAL A 26 -1.80 -2.87 -2.13
N ILE A 27 -2.80 -2.06 -1.77
CA ILE A 27 -4.21 -2.28 -2.14
C ILE A 27 -4.59 -1.25 -3.20
N LYS A 28 -5.03 -1.73 -4.36
CA LYS A 28 -5.60 -0.90 -5.42
C LYS A 28 -7.07 -0.65 -5.13
N VAL A 29 -7.48 0.61 -5.14
CA VAL A 29 -8.87 1.04 -4.91
C VAL A 29 -9.41 1.72 -6.16
N HIS A 30 -10.55 1.27 -6.66
CA HIS A 30 -11.24 1.89 -7.77
C HIS A 30 -12.17 3.00 -7.29
N ILE A 31 -11.95 4.22 -7.81
CA ILE A 31 -12.69 5.43 -7.45
C ILE A 31 -13.38 6.10 -8.66
N ALA A 32 -13.28 5.50 -9.84
CA ALA A 32 -13.82 6.05 -11.09
C ALA A 32 -15.31 6.43 -10.98
N ASP A 33 -16.11 5.58 -10.33
CA ASP A 33 -17.55 5.76 -10.18
C ASP A 33 -17.96 6.68 -9.02
N LEU A 34 -16.99 7.20 -8.26
CA LEU A 34 -17.25 8.13 -7.17
C LEU A 34 -17.35 9.56 -7.69
N GLU A 35 -18.39 10.26 -7.24
CA GLU A 35 -18.48 11.71 -7.38
C GLU A 35 -17.37 12.42 -6.60
N THR A 36 -16.94 13.60 -7.03
CA THR A 36 -15.85 14.37 -6.41
C THR A 36 -16.02 14.53 -4.89
N SER A 37 -17.21 14.89 -4.42
CA SER A 37 -17.50 15.04 -3.00
C SER A 37 -17.32 13.74 -2.20
N LYS A 38 -17.65 12.60 -2.80
CA LYS A 38 -17.45 11.28 -2.18
C LYS A 38 -15.98 10.86 -2.19
N ARG A 39 -15.21 11.25 -3.21
CA ARG A 39 -13.75 11.04 -3.24
C ARG A 39 -13.08 11.85 -2.15
N GLU A 40 -13.40 13.13 -2.02
CA GLU A 40 -12.86 13.98 -0.95
C GLU A 40 -13.20 13.43 0.45
N ALA A 41 -14.45 13.01 0.66
CA ALA A 41 -14.86 12.38 1.91
C ALA A 41 -14.08 11.07 2.18
N LEU A 42 -13.90 10.23 1.15
CA LEU A 42 -13.10 9.01 1.26
C LEU A 42 -11.63 9.30 1.59
N PHE A 43 -11.02 10.30 0.94
CA PHE A 43 -9.64 10.70 1.21
C PHE A 43 -9.47 11.13 2.66
N ASN A 44 -10.34 12.02 3.15
CA ASN A 44 -10.29 12.49 4.54
C ASN A 44 -10.48 11.32 5.52
N HIS A 45 -11.42 10.43 5.23
CA HIS A 45 -11.65 9.24 6.05
C HIS A 45 -10.42 8.32 6.09
N LEU A 46 -9.79 8.05 4.95
CA LEU A 46 -8.55 7.27 4.88
C LEU A 46 -7.38 7.97 5.58
N PHE A 47 -7.30 9.30 5.50
CA PHE A 47 -6.26 10.09 6.16
C PHE A 47 -6.37 10.06 7.69
N GLU A 48 -7.59 9.92 8.21
CA GLU A 48 -7.85 9.74 9.64
C GLU A 48 -7.56 8.33 10.16
N PHE A 49 -7.27 7.37 9.26
CA PHE A 49 -6.93 6.02 9.68
C PHE A 49 -5.64 6.00 10.49
N ALA A 50 -5.71 5.40 11.67
CA ALA A 50 -4.57 5.20 12.55
C ALA A 50 -4.52 3.77 13.05
N SER A 51 -3.34 3.17 13.02
CA SER A 51 -3.09 1.82 13.51
C SER A 51 -1.79 1.78 14.31
N ASN A 52 -1.75 0.95 15.36
CA ASN A 52 -0.50 0.64 16.05
C ASN A 52 0.33 -0.41 15.28
N ASP A 53 -0.29 -1.11 14.34
CA ASP A 53 0.35 -2.19 13.60
C ASP A 53 1.00 -1.70 12.31
N VAL A 54 0.41 -0.72 11.63
CA VAL A 54 0.84 -0.28 10.29
C VAL A 54 0.73 1.23 10.12
N ASP A 55 1.55 1.76 9.22
CA ASP A 55 1.35 3.08 8.63
C ASP A 55 0.58 2.93 7.30
N LEU A 56 -0.22 3.94 6.95
CA LEU A 56 -0.98 3.99 5.70
C LEU A 56 -0.55 5.20 4.89
N GLU A 57 -0.14 4.99 3.64
CA GLU A 57 0.06 6.06 2.67
C GLU A 57 -0.92 5.93 1.51
N ILE A 58 -1.47 7.07 1.06
CA ILE A 58 -2.42 7.14 -0.05
C ILE A 58 -1.70 7.72 -1.27
N ASP A 59 -1.56 6.91 -2.30
CA ASP A 59 -1.00 7.30 -3.58
C ASP A 59 -2.11 7.60 -4.58
N VAL A 60 -2.25 8.89 -4.90
CA VAL A 60 -3.26 9.47 -5.81
C VAL A 60 -2.72 9.75 -7.23
N SER A 61 -1.52 9.28 -7.56
CA SER A 61 -0.89 9.51 -8.87
C SER A 61 -1.74 9.10 -10.08
N GLU A 62 -2.52 8.03 -9.94
CA GLU A 62 -3.40 7.48 -10.97
C GLU A 62 -4.87 7.89 -10.77
N GLU A 63 -5.14 8.94 -10.01
CA GLU A 63 -6.52 9.41 -9.77
C GLU A 63 -7.26 9.75 -11.07
N HIS A 64 -6.53 10.30 -12.05
CA HIS A 64 -7.06 10.59 -13.38
C HIS A 64 -7.55 9.34 -14.13
N ASN A 65 -7.03 8.15 -13.78
CA ASN A 65 -7.48 6.85 -14.26
C ASN A 65 -8.50 6.18 -13.32
N GLY A 66 -8.99 6.92 -12.33
CA GLY A 66 -9.97 6.43 -11.35
C GLY A 66 -9.41 5.39 -10.39
N ILE A 67 -8.10 5.46 -10.09
CA ILE A 67 -7.40 4.49 -9.23
C ILE A 67 -6.63 5.23 -8.15
N TRP A 68 -6.74 4.76 -6.91
CA TRP A 68 -5.80 5.05 -5.84
C TRP A 68 -5.08 3.79 -5.40
N TYR A 69 -3.89 3.94 -4.83
CA TYR A 69 -3.17 2.85 -4.17
C TYR A 69 -3.00 3.17 -2.69
N LEU A 70 -3.36 2.23 -1.84
CA LEU A 70 -3.14 2.29 -0.41
C LEU A 70 -1.91 1.45 -0.08
N GLN A 71 -0.84 2.09 0.35
CA GLN A 71 0.36 1.42 0.81
C GLN A 71 0.20 1.13 2.31
N VAL A 72 0.24 -0.15 2.68
CA VAL A 72 0.23 -0.60 4.06
C VAL A 72 1.66 -0.94 4.44
N LEU A 73 2.20 -0.23 5.42
CA LEU A 73 3.62 -0.18 5.70
C LEU A 73 3.94 -0.65 7.11
N VAL A 74 5.05 -1.39 7.25
CA VAL A 74 5.65 -1.70 8.55
C VAL A 74 7.14 -1.37 8.49
N PRO A 75 7.68 -0.54 9.39
CA PRO A 75 9.11 -0.28 9.47
C PRO A 75 9.92 -1.57 9.64
N HIS A 76 10.95 -1.74 8.83
CA HIS A 76 11.84 -2.89 8.88
C HIS A 76 12.68 -2.91 10.16
N VAL A 77 13.02 -1.73 10.70
CA VAL A 77 13.84 -1.59 11.91
C VAL A 77 13.27 -2.45 13.05
N LEU A 78 14.05 -3.44 13.48
CA LEU A 78 13.71 -4.40 14.54
C LEU A 78 12.45 -5.27 14.27
N THR A 79 11.99 -5.35 13.03
CA THR A 79 10.84 -6.17 12.65
C THR A 79 11.26 -7.32 11.73
N LEU A 80 11.10 -8.55 12.21
CA LEU A 80 11.32 -9.75 11.40
C LEU A 80 10.21 -9.94 10.36
N PRO A 81 10.46 -10.61 9.22
CA PRO A 81 9.47 -10.78 8.16
C PRO A 81 8.14 -11.38 8.63
N ASP A 82 8.18 -12.42 9.48
CA ASP A 82 6.97 -13.05 10.02
C ASP A 82 6.15 -12.11 10.91
N VAL A 83 6.82 -11.23 11.66
CA VAL A 83 6.17 -10.22 12.51
C VAL A 83 5.56 -9.13 11.64
N ALA A 84 6.28 -8.68 10.61
CA ALA A 84 5.78 -7.72 9.65
C ALA A 84 4.53 -8.25 8.93
N ALA A 85 4.55 -9.51 8.45
CA ALA A 85 3.40 -10.14 7.83
C ALA A 85 2.17 -10.15 8.74
N LYS A 86 2.34 -10.46 10.04
CA LYS A 86 1.25 -10.42 11.03
C LYS A 86 0.75 -9.01 11.30
N ARG A 87 1.64 -8.01 11.34
CA ARG A 87 1.27 -6.60 11.52
C ARG A 87 0.51 -6.09 10.30
N ILE A 88 1.00 -6.35 9.09
CA ILE A 88 0.30 -6.04 7.83
C ILE A 88 -1.07 -6.71 7.79
N GLY A 89 -1.18 -7.99 8.13
CA GLY A 89 -2.48 -8.69 8.18
C GLY A 89 -3.49 -7.99 9.09
N ARG A 90 -3.11 -7.72 10.34
CA ARG A 90 -3.96 -6.99 11.31
C ARG A 90 -4.27 -5.56 10.88
N GLY A 91 -3.30 -4.86 10.29
CA GLY A 91 -3.49 -3.52 9.75
C GLY A 91 -4.49 -3.49 8.58
N LYS A 92 -4.42 -4.48 7.68
CA LYS A 92 -5.40 -4.65 6.58
C LYS A 92 -6.81 -4.90 7.12
N GLU A 93 -6.95 -5.77 8.12
CA GLU A 93 -8.25 -6.03 8.78
C GLU A 93 -8.82 -4.76 9.44
N GLN A 94 -7.98 -3.97 10.11
CA GLN A 94 -8.38 -2.69 10.70
C GLN A 94 -8.78 -1.67 9.63
N LEU A 95 -8.03 -1.59 8.53
CA LEU A 95 -8.33 -0.71 7.40
C LEU A 95 -9.64 -1.10 6.72
N GLU A 96 -9.89 -2.39 6.53
CA GLU A 96 -11.15 -2.89 5.99
C GLU A 96 -12.33 -2.52 6.89
N ALA A 97 -12.21 -2.73 8.21
CA ALA A 97 -13.22 -2.32 9.17
C ALA A 97 -13.45 -0.81 9.18
N HIS A 98 -12.38 -0.02 9.05
CA HIS A 98 -12.45 1.43 8.94
C HIS A 98 -13.20 1.85 7.67
N LEU A 99 -12.90 1.26 6.52
CA LEU A 99 -13.58 1.52 5.25
C LEU A 99 -15.05 1.07 5.26
N ALA A 100 -15.37 -0.02 5.94
CA ALA A 100 -16.75 -0.53 6.05
C ALA A 100 -17.69 0.43 6.81
N SER A 101 -17.15 1.40 7.56
CA SER A 101 -17.95 2.47 8.18
C SER A 101 -18.49 3.51 7.19
N GLN A 102 -17.97 3.53 5.96
CA GLN A 102 -18.44 4.42 4.90
C GLN A 102 -19.64 3.82 4.16
N PRO A 103 -20.62 4.65 3.72
CA PRO A 103 -21.77 4.19 2.95
C PRO A 103 -21.43 3.78 1.51
N VAL A 104 -20.15 3.87 1.12
CA VAL A 104 -19.66 3.60 -0.23
C VAL A 104 -19.01 2.23 -0.26
N GLN A 105 -19.52 1.35 -1.13
CA GLN A 105 -18.87 0.08 -1.39
C GLN A 105 -17.72 0.27 -2.38
N LEU A 106 -16.49 0.11 -1.91
CA LEU A 106 -15.29 0.26 -2.71
C LEU A 106 -14.87 -1.08 -3.30
N ILE A 107 -14.52 -1.07 -4.59
CA ILE A 107 -13.85 -2.22 -5.22
C ILE A 107 -12.36 -2.11 -4.90
N GLN A 108 -11.87 -3.09 -4.17
CA GLN A 108 -10.49 -3.18 -3.71
C GLN A 108 -9.83 -4.43 -4.30
N ASN A 109 -8.59 -4.31 -4.74
CA ASN A 109 -7.78 -5.43 -5.19
C ASN A 109 -6.40 -5.38 -4.52
N LEU A 110 -6.06 -6.41 -3.76
CA LEU A 110 -4.72 -6.53 -3.18
C LEU A 110 -3.73 -6.90 -4.29
N LEU A 111 -2.68 -6.10 -4.46
CA LEU A 111 -1.65 -6.40 -5.46
C LEU A 111 -0.79 -7.59 -5.01
N SER A 112 -0.47 -8.46 -5.95
CA SER A 112 0.30 -9.68 -5.71
C SER A 112 1.42 -9.89 -6.73
N GLY A 113 2.53 -10.49 -6.28
CA GLY A 113 3.65 -10.92 -7.11
C GLY A 113 4.18 -9.84 -8.06
N GLU A 114 3.94 -10.02 -9.35
CA GLU A 114 4.39 -9.08 -10.39
C GLU A 114 3.65 -7.73 -10.34
N GLU A 115 2.43 -7.68 -9.81
CA GLU A 115 1.64 -6.45 -9.74
C GLU A 115 2.26 -5.45 -8.77
N ILE A 116 2.67 -5.91 -7.59
CA ILE A 116 3.36 -5.07 -6.60
C ILE A 116 4.76 -4.66 -7.11
N TYR A 117 5.47 -5.55 -7.81
CA TYR A 117 6.73 -5.20 -8.46
C TYR A 117 6.53 -4.09 -9.51
N THR A 118 5.52 -4.22 -10.36
CA THR A 118 5.20 -3.24 -11.40
C THR A 118 4.85 -1.88 -10.78
N TYR A 119 4.07 -1.88 -9.70
CA TYR A 119 3.74 -0.69 -8.93
C TYR A 119 5.01 0.00 -8.40
N VAL A 120 5.90 -0.72 -7.73
CA VAL A 120 7.12 -0.15 -7.15
C VAL A 120 8.08 0.33 -8.24
N LYS A 121 8.24 -0.44 -9.33
CA LYS A 121 9.13 -0.10 -10.45
C LYS A 121 8.72 1.17 -11.19
N ARG A 122 7.42 1.49 -11.24
CA ARG A 122 6.91 2.75 -11.83
C ARG A 122 7.60 3.97 -11.22
N TYR A 123 7.88 3.95 -9.92
CA TYR A 123 8.56 5.02 -9.20
C TYR A 123 10.07 4.83 -9.08
N ASN A 124 10.54 3.61 -9.30
CA ASN A 124 11.94 3.22 -9.13
C ASN A 124 12.42 2.46 -10.39
N PRO A 125 12.68 3.16 -11.52
CA PRO A 125 12.98 2.49 -12.80
C PRO A 125 14.21 1.57 -12.76
N ASN A 126 15.17 1.89 -11.89
CA ASN A 126 16.42 1.15 -11.71
C ASN A 126 16.41 0.25 -10.47
N ILE A 127 15.24 -0.17 -9.99
CA ILE A 127 15.12 -1.02 -8.80
C ILE A 127 15.83 -2.36 -8.99
N GLU A 128 16.63 -2.74 -7.99
CA GLU A 128 17.33 -4.02 -7.95
C GLU A 128 16.49 -5.05 -7.18
N VAL A 129 16.22 -6.20 -7.80
CA VAL A 129 15.57 -7.32 -7.13
C VAL A 129 16.62 -8.14 -6.41
N VAL A 130 16.48 -8.30 -5.10
CA VAL A 130 17.38 -9.07 -4.24
C VAL A 130 16.62 -10.23 -3.62
N SER A 131 17.32 -11.35 -3.37
CA SER A 131 16.78 -12.59 -2.80
C SER A 131 17.21 -12.77 -1.36
#